data_AF-A0A451BPU5-F1
#
_entry.id   AF-A0A451BPU5-F1
#
_cell.length_a   1.000
_cell.length_b   1.000
_cell.length_c   1.000
_cell.angle_alpha   90.00
_cell.angle_beta   90.00
_cell.angle_gamma   90.00
#
_symmetry.space_group_name_H-M   'P 1'
#
loop_
_entity.id
_entity.type
_entity.pdbx_description
1 polymer ?
#
loop_
_entity_poly.entity_id
_entity_poly.type
_entity_poly.pdbx_seq_one_letter_code
_entity_poly.pdbx_strand_id
1 'polypeptide(L)'
;MENKRNNIAQPHDHLLKELLSNPKRSGILLRERLPAPVARFLSAKPPRLRDVSFVDAEEGWRPYLLDFRFLVLDLGVIPDRELSGDRRLRARLLAMKYATRKTEQLAIRERLIEVLKDAPEDLLPIIHYLISAYVYDEKTLRGIIREVKPEEEEKMMSQFAQDIRRKALHEGMQQGRREGLLEGEARGEAKGEAKLLLRILPRRFGPLSHEITDRIHGADPNTIESWADRVLDAKSLDDVFSG
;
A
#
# COMPACT_ATOMS: atom_id res chain seq x y z
N MET A 1 -25.98 17.47 -8.82
CA MET A 1 -24.68 17.02 -9.37
C MET A 1 -23.69 17.05 -8.23
N GLU A 2 -23.39 15.87 -7.69
CA GLU A 2 -22.63 15.67 -6.45
C GLU A 2 -21.14 15.90 -6.72
N ASN A 3 -20.57 16.89 -6.04
CA ASN A 3 -19.19 17.31 -6.19
C ASN A 3 -18.28 16.24 -5.55
N LYS A 4 -17.78 15.30 -6.36
CA LYS A 4 -16.67 14.40 -6.02
C LYS A 4 -15.40 15.24 -5.80
N ARG A 5 -15.30 15.89 -4.63
CA ARG A 5 -14.01 16.34 -4.11
C ARG A 5 -13.18 15.08 -3.87
N ASN A 6 -12.12 14.94 -4.67
CA ASN A 6 -11.07 13.94 -4.53
C ASN A 6 -10.72 13.70 -3.06
N ASN A 7 -11.31 12.66 -2.46
CA ASN A 7 -10.95 12.19 -1.13
C ASN A 7 -9.87 11.11 -1.25
N ILE A 8 -8.82 11.43 -2.03
CA ILE A 8 -7.54 10.71 -1.99
C ILE A 8 -6.60 11.59 -1.17
N ALA A 9 -6.97 11.89 0.08
CA ALA A 9 -5.96 12.32 1.03
C ALA A 9 -5.16 11.05 1.36
N GLN A 10 -4.00 10.87 0.73
CA GLN A 10 -3.07 9.82 1.12
C GLN A 10 -2.87 9.96 2.65
N PRO A 11 -3.00 8.89 3.45
CA PRO A 11 -2.84 8.97 4.90
C PRO A 11 -1.53 9.65 5.32
N HIS A 12 -0.48 9.47 4.53
CA HIS A 12 0.80 10.17 4.66
C HIS A 12 0.65 11.68 4.55
N ASP A 13 -0.09 12.18 3.55
CA ASP A 13 -0.33 13.61 3.35
C ASP A 13 -1.12 14.20 4.51
N HIS A 14 -2.10 13.46 5.06
CA HIS A 14 -2.87 13.93 6.20
C HIS A 14 -1.98 14.06 7.44
N LEU A 15 -1.21 13.02 7.77
CA LEU A 15 -0.30 13.05 8.91
C LEU A 15 0.80 14.11 8.73
N LEU A 16 1.31 14.30 7.50
CA LEU A 16 2.30 15.32 7.18
C LEU A 16 1.70 16.73 7.27
N LYS A 17 0.48 16.96 6.76
CA LYS A 17 -0.23 18.23 6.92
C LYS A 17 -0.47 18.56 8.38
N GLU A 18 -0.86 17.58 9.19
CA GLU A 18 -1.02 17.77 10.64
C GLU A 18 0.32 18.01 11.35
N LEU A 19 1.41 17.43 10.85
CA LEU A 19 2.75 17.70 11.36
C LEU A 19 3.19 19.13 11.04
N LEU A 20 2.90 19.60 9.83
CA LEU A 20 3.27 20.94 9.34
C LEU A 20 2.32 22.04 9.81
N SER A 21 1.11 21.70 10.27
CA SER A 21 0.14 22.66 10.81
C SER A 21 0.61 23.31 12.11
N ASN A 22 1.60 22.71 12.78
CA ASN A 22 2.28 23.32 13.92
C ASN A 22 3.54 24.06 13.47
N PRO A 23 3.57 25.41 13.58
CA PRO A 23 4.73 26.23 13.25
C PRO A 23 6.05 25.73 13.84
N LYS A 24 6.06 25.29 15.10
CA LYS A 24 7.30 24.86 15.76
C LYS A 24 7.85 23.59 15.11
N ARG A 25 7.00 22.59 14.87
CA ARG A 25 7.42 21.31 14.24
C ARG A 25 7.79 21.47 12.79
N SER A 26 7.01 22.26 12.04
CA SER A 26 7.34 22.65 10.68
C SER A 26 8.72 23.30 10.61
N GLY A 27 9.01 24.23 11.52
CA GLY A 27 10.32 24.87 11.62
C GLY A 27 11.47 23.90 11.94
N ILE A 28 11.24 22.91 12.81
CA ILE A 28 12.24 21.88 13.14
C ILE A 28 12.51 20.99 11.93
N LEU A 29 11.46 20.43 11.32
CA LEU A 29 11.58 19.56 10.15
C LEU A 29 12.31 20.25 8.99
N LEU A 30 11.98 21.52 8.71
CA LEU A 30 12.66 22.29 7.68
C LEU A 30 14.15 22.47 7.98
N ARG A 31 14.54 22.73 9.23
CA ARG A 31 15.97 22.86 9.58
C ARG A 31 16.73 21.55 9.49
N GLU A 32 16.12 20.44 9.91
CA GLU A 32 16.76 19.12 9.85
C GLU A 32 16.95 18.63 8.41
N ARG A 33 16.15 19.14 7.45
CA ARG A 33 16.12 18.62 6.08
C ARG A 33 16.66 19.57 5.01
N LEU A 34 16.73 20.87 5.28
CA LEU A 34 17.36 21.81 4.37
C LEU A 34 18.89 21.71 4.48
N PRO A 35 19.64 21.86 3.37
CA PRO A 35 21.09 21.92 3.40
C PRO A 35 21.56 22.97 4.41
N ALA A 36 22.64 22.68 5.16
CA ALA A 36 23.18 23.61 6.16
C ALA A 36 23.38 25.05 5.65
N PRO A 37 23.83 25.28 4.39
CA PRO A 37 23.93 26.62 3.83
C PRO A 37 22.60 27.37 3.69
N VAL A 38 21.48 26.66 3.62
CA VAL A 38 20.12 27.20 3.54
C VAL A 38 19.51 27.32 4.93
N ALA A 39 19.64 26.27 5.76
CA ALA A 39 19.10 26.23 7.11
C ALA A 39 19.63 27.36 8.00
N ARG A 40 20.89 27.80 7.80
CA ARG A 40 21.49 28.95 8.53
C ARG A 40 20.77 30.29 8.29
N PHE A 41 20.06 30.44 7.17
CA PHE A 41 19.29 31.65 6.89
C PHE A 41 17.88 31.62 7.47
N LEU A 42 17.43 30.47 8.01
CA LEU A 42 16.13 30.37 8.66
C LEU A 42 16.14 31.05 10.03
N SER A 43 15.29 32.08 10.18
CA SER A 43 15.03 32.73 11.46
C SER A 43 14.69 31.72 12.55
N ALA A 44 15.18 31.90 13.78
CA ALA A 44 14.83 31.08 14.95
C ALA A 44 13.33 31.09 15.29
N LYS A 45 12.57 32.06 14.78
CA LYS A 45 11.13 32.15 14.98
C LYS A 45 10.41 31.04 14.17
N PRO A 46 9.34 30.44 14.72
CA PRO A 46 8.56 29.45 13.98
C PRO A 46 8.02 30.02 12.64
N PRO A 47 8.01 29.23 11.55
CA PRO A 47 7.38 29.63 10.30
C PRO A 47 5.91 30.01 10.51
N ARG A 48 5.48 31.13 9.92
CA ARG A 48 4.07 31.53 9.92
C ARG A 48 3.38 30.90 8.72
N LEU A 49 2.31 30.15 8.97
CA LEU A 49 1.46 29.63 7.92
C LEU A 49 0.77 30.81 7.22
N ARG A 50 0.82 30.82 5.89
CA ARG A 50 0.07 31.75 5.05
C ARG A 50 -0.85 30.93 4.16
N ASP A 51 -2.09 31.37 4.05
CA ASP A 51 -3.09 30.73 3.19
C ASP A 51 -3.00 31.32 1.77
N VAL A 52 -2.14 30.73 0.94
CA VAL A 52 -1.95 31.10 -0.46
C VAL A 52 -1.80 29.83 -1.30
N SER A 53 -2.56 29.73 -2.39
CA SER A 53 -2.42 28.68 -3.42
C SER A 53 -1.30 29.07 -4.39
N PHE A 54 -0.37 28.16 -4.68
CA PHE A 54 0.84 28.48 -5.45
C PHE A 54 0.79 28.12 -6.95
N VAL A 55 -0.30 27.53 -7.47
CA VAL A 55 -0.39 27.21 -8.90
C VAL A 55 -1.83 27.25 -9.42
N ASP A 56 -2.07 28.12 -10.41
CA ASP A 56 -3.22 28.08 -11.33
C ASP A 56 -2.73 28.61 -12.70
N ALA A 57 -2.72 27.79 -13.77
CA ALA A 57 -2.13 28.21 -15.06
C ALA A 57 -2.73 27.51 -16.31
N GLU A 58 -2.98 28.31 -17.36
CA GLU A 58 -3.48 27.90 -18.68
C GLU A 58 -2.41 27.26 -19.58
N GLU A 59 -2.85 26.52 -20.60
CA GLU A 59 -2.03 25.60 -21.41
C GLU A 59 -0.86 26.26 -22.18
N GLY A 60 -0.96 27.56 -22.49
CA GLY A 60 0.12 28.34 -23.11
C GLY A 60 1.30 28.65 -22.18
N TRP A 61 1.14 28.45 -20.87
CA TRP A 61 2.14 28.81 -19.86
C TRP A 61 3.10 27.67 -19.51
N ARG A 62 2.85 26.45 -20.02
CA ARG A 62 3.65 25.24 -19.76
C ARG A 62 5.18 25.42 -19.90
N PRO A 63 5.71 26.11 -20.93
CA PRO A 63 7.16 26.33 -21.08
C PRO A 63 7.76 27.27 -20.02
N TYR A 64 6.91 28.01 -19.29
CA TYR A 64 7.30 29.01 -18.31
C TYR A 64 6.95 28.60 -16.87
N LEU A 65 6.37 27.40 -16.67
CA LEU A 65 6.10 26.87 -15.34
C LEU A 65 7.42 26.52 -14.63
N LEU A 66 7.49 26.87 -13.35
CA LEU A 66 8.65 26.61 -12.52
C LEU A 66 8.89 25.10 -12.37
N ASP A 67 10.09 24.65 -12.72
CA ASP A 67 10.63 23.34 -12.36
C ASP A 67 10.89 23.32 -10.84
N PHE A 68 9.87 22.93 -10.07
CA PHE A 68 10.00 22.72 -8.64
C PHE A 68 10.78 21.43 -8.39
N ARG A 69 12.10 21.56 -8.28
CA ARG A 69 12.94 20.53 -7.65
C ARG A 69 12.49 20.34 -6.20
N PHE A 70 11.81 19.23 -5.94
CA PHE A 70 11.40 18.85 -4.59
C PHE A 70 12.41 17.90 -3.97
N LEU A 71 12.69 18.09 -2.69
CA LEU A 71 13.52 17.16 -1.92
C LEU A 71 12.66 15.97 -1.52
N VAL A 72 13.00 14.80 -2.05
CA VAL A 72 12.45 13.52 -1.57
C VAL A 72 13.30 13.05 -0.40
N LEU A 73 12.65 12.82 0.74
CA LEU A 73 13.29 12.25 1.91
C LEU A 73 13.05 10.75 1.95
N ASP A 74 14.10 9.97 1.75
CA ASP A 74 14.05 8.53 2.00
C ASP A 74 14.26 8.27 3.50
N LEU A 75 13.17 7.98 4.22
CA LEU A 75 13.23 7.61 5.64
C LEU A 75 13.87 6.23 5.84
N GLY A 76 13.90 5.40 4.80
CA GLY A 76 14.33 4.02 4.90
C GLY A 76 15.82 3.84 5.19
N VAL A 77 16.64 4.80 4.78
CA VAL A 77 18.09 4.80 4.98
C VAL A 77 18.53 5.46 6.29
N ILE A 78 17.61 6.17 6.97
CA ILE A 78 17.92 6.93 8.17
C ILE A 78 17.72 6.05 9.41
N PRO A 79 18.72 5.90 10.30
CA PRO A 79 18.55 5.19 11.57
C PRO A 79 17.43 5.80 12.42
N ASP A 80 16.65 4.96 13.12
CA ASP A 80 15.47 5.41 13.87
C ASP A 80 15.76 6.51 14.91
N ARG A 81 16.93 6.45 15.53
CA ARG A 81 17.39 7.43 16.52
C ARG A 81 17.73 8.78 15.89
N GLU A 82 18.06 8.79 14.61
CA GLU A 82 18.46 9.97 13.83
C GLU A 82 17.31 10.55 13.00
N LEU A 83 16.11 9.99 13.11
CA LEU A 83 14.94 10.49 12.39
C LEU A 83 14.62 11.96 12.74
N SER A 84 14.78 12.34 14.00
CA SER A 84 14.62 13.72 14.49
C SER A 84 15.12 13.84 15.94
N GLY A 85 15.70 15.00 16.27
CA GLY A 85 16.03 15.36 17.65
C GLY A 85 14.79 15.66 18.49
N ASP A 86 13.72 16.17 17.88
CA ASP A 86 12.42 16.40 18.52
C ASP A 86 11.65 15.08 18.71
N ARG A 87 11.22 14.80 19.96
CA ARG A 87 10.53 13.56 20.36
C ARG A 87 9.24 13.30 19.57
N ARG A 88 8.46 14.36 19.34
CA ARG A 88 7.15 14.29 18.69
C ARG A 88 7.28 14.07 17.19
N LEU A 89 8.19 14.81 16.55
CA LEU A 89 8.53 14.63 15.15
C LEU A 89 9.13 13.24 14.88
N ARG A 90 10.03 12.78 15.76
CA ARG A 90 10.61 11.44 15.68
C ARG A 90 9.54 10.34 15.71
N ALA A 91 8.57 10.42 16.63
CA ALA A 91 7.47 9.45 16.70
C ALA A 91 6.65 9.39 15.39
N ARG A 92 6.31 10.55 14.82
CA ARG A 92 5.55 10.64 13.56
C ARG A 92 6.35 10.12 12.36
N LEU A 93 7.63 10.48 12.24
CA LEU A 93 8.50 9.99 11.18
C LEU A 93 8.75 8.48 11.29
N LEU A 94 8.87 7.95 12.51
CA LEU A 94 8.98 6.51 12.73
C LEU A 94 7.72 5.79 12.26
N ALA A 95 6.53 6.29 12.64
CA ALA A 95 5.27 5.74 12.16
C ALA A 95 5.20 5.74 10.62
N MET A 96 5.64 6.82 9.96
CA MET A 96 5.67 6.93 8.49
C MET A 96 6.71 6.04 7.81
N LYS A 97 7.89 5.85 8.44
CA LYS A 97 8.98 5.01 7.89
C LYS A 97 8.56 3.55 7.76
N TYR A 98 7.92 3.02 8.79
CA TYR A 98 7.55 1.61 8.88
C TYR A 98 6.14 1.31 8.37
N ALA A 99 5.38 2.37 8.15
CA ALA A 99 4.10 2.36 7.52
C ALA A 99 4.06 1.33 6.37
N THR A 100 4.84 1.55 5.30
CA THR A 100 4.77 0.76 4.06
C THR A 100 5.43 -0.62 4.15
N ARG A 101 6.00 -1.00 5.30
CA ARG A 101 6.84 -2.20 5.48
C ARG A 101 6.11 -3.30 6.24
N LYS A 102 5.16 -3.96 5.56
CA LYS A 102 4.25 -4.96 6.16
C LYS A 102 4.94 -6.05 7.01
N THR A 103 6.14 -6.48 6.63
CA THR A 103 6.91 -7.52 7.33
C THR A 103 7.62 -7.02 8.60
N GLU A 104 7.76 -5.71 8.78
CA GLU A 104 8.49 -5.09 9.90
C GLU A 104 7.55 -4.46 10.94
N GLN A 105 6.23 -4.46 10.70
CA GLN A 105 5.24 -3.79 11.54
C GLN A 105 5.14 -4.37 12.96
N LEU A 106 5.30 -5.68 13.11
CA LEU A 106 5.31 -6.32 14.43
C LEU A 106 6.61 -6.03 15.19
N ALA A 107 7.74 -6.01 14.46
CA ALA A 107 9.07 -5.74 15.01
C ALA A 107 9.23 -4.29 15.47
N ILE A 108 8.52 -3.34 14.83
CA ILE A 108 8.57 -1.93 15.24
C ILE A 108 7.59 -1.58 16.36
N ARG A 109 6.68 -2.49 16.75
CA ARG A 109 5.67 -2.22 17.78
C ARG A 109 6.30 -1.70 19.07
N GLU A 110 7.34 -2.38 19.57
CA GLU A 110 8.02 -2.01 20.80
C GLU A 110 8.70 -0.65 20.68
N ARG A 111 9.35 -0.39 19.54
CA ARG A 111 9.99 0.89 19.25
C ARG A 111 8.98 2.03 19.14
N LEU A 112 7.83 1.76 18.53
CA LEU A 112 6.73 2.72 18.39
C LEU A 112 6.14 3.05 19.77
N ILE A 113 5.95 2.05 20.63
CA ILE A 113 5.52 2.24 22.02
C ILE A 113 6.55 3.08 22.77
N GLU A 114 7.85 2.81 22.64
CA GLU A 114 8.91 3.58 23.29
C GLU A 114 8.86 5.07 22.90
N VAL A 115 8.81 5.38 21.60
CA VAL A 115 8.74 6.78 21.15
C VAL A 115 7.40 7.44 21.48
N LEU A 116 6.30 6.69 21.56
CA LEU A 116 5.00 7.21 21.96
C LEU A 116 4.89 7.41 23.47
N LYS A 117 5.59 6.63 24.31
CA LYS A 117 5.73 6.90 25.74
C LYS A 117 6.47 8.21 25.98
N ASP A 118 7.45 8.53 25.13
CA ASP A 118 8.12 9.83 25.10
C ASP A 118 7.24 10.93 24.46
N ALA A 119 6.34 10.59 23.54
CA ALA A 119 5.43 11.52 22.85
C ALA A 119 3.92 11.14 22.95
N PRO A 120 3.35 11.07 24.17
CA PRO A 120 2.00 10.54 24.39
C PRO A 120 0.90 11.40 23.76
N GLU A 121 1.20 12.66 23.45
CA GLU A 121 0.31 13.59 22.75
C GLU A 121 0.14 13.26 21.26
N ASP A 122 1.00 12.41 20.69
CA ASP A 122 0.91 11.95 19.30
C ASP A 122 0.25 10.58 19.14
N LEU A 123 -0.16 9.94 20.24
CA LEU A 123 -0.82 8.63 20.21
C LEU A 123 -2.06 8.64 19.31
N LEU A 124 -3.00 9.56 19.53
CA LEU A 124 -4.25 9.63 18.78
C LEU A 124 -4.03 9.90 17.27
N PRO A 125 -3.25 10.93 16.85
CA PRO A 125 -2.88 11.13 15.45
C PRO A 125 -2.23 9.92 14.80
N ILE A 126 -1.31 9.26 15.51
CA ILE A 126 -0.59 8.10 14.98
C ILE A 126 -1.53 6.90 14.85
N ILE A 127 -2.40 6.61 15.83
CA ILE A 127 -3.38 5.51 15.72
C ILE A 127 -4.33 5.76 14.55
N HIS A 128 -4.87 6.97 14.42
CA HIS A 128 -5.72 7.33 13.28
C HIS A 128 -5.00 7.16 11.94
N TYR A 129 -3.74 7.58 11.87
CA TYR A 129 -2.90 7.36 10.70
C TYR A 129 -2.69 5.87 10.41
N LEU A 130 -2.37 5.06 11.42
CA LEU A 130 -2.14 3.63 11.25
C LEU A 130 -3.38 2.90 10.73
N ILE A 131 -4.57 3.23 11.22
CA ILE A 131 -5.84 2.67 10.72
C ILE A 131 -6.12 3.12 9.28
N SER A 132 -5.82 4.38 8.98
CA SER A 132 -6.07 4.93 7.64
C SER A 132 -5.11 4.36 6.60
N ALA A 133 -3.84 4.19 6.99
CA ALA A 133 -2.76 3.73 6.13
C ALA A 133 -2.66 2.19 6.04
N TYR A 134 -3.10 1.46 7.06
CA TYR A 134 -2.93 0.01 7.20
C TYR A 134 -4.12 -0.71 7.80
N VAL A 135 -4.18 -2.02 7.55
CA VAL A 135 -4.95 -2.96 8.36
C VAL A 135 -4.05 -3.46 9.48
N TYR A 136 -3.97 -2.69 10.56
CA TYR A 136 -3.55 -3.25 11.84
C TYR A 136 -4.70 -4.05 12.44
N ASP A 137 -4.39 -5.22 13.01
CA ASP A 137 -5.37 -5.95 13.78
C ASP A 137 -5.72 -5.20 15.08
N GLU A 138 -6.96 -5.39 15.53
CA GLU A 138 -7.50 -4.71 16.71
C GLU A 138 -6.64 -4.97 17.96
N LYS A 139 -6.10 -6.19 18.10
CA LYS A 139 -5.31 -6.58 19.27
C LYS A 139 -3.97 -5.84 19.31
N THR A 140 -3.33 -5.62 18.18
CA THR A 140 -2.10 -4.83 18.09
C THR A 140 -2.34 -3.36 18.41
N LEU A 141 -3.38 -2.74 17.84
CA LEU A 141 -3.74 -1.34 18.15
C LEU A 141 -4.06 -1.17 19.64
N ARG A 142 -4.89 -2.06 20.18
CA ARG A 142 -5.23 -2.09 21.61
C ARG A 142 -3.97 -2.24 22.47
N GLY A 143 -3.06 -3.12 22.08
CA GLY A 143 -1.79 -3.34 22.76
C GLY A 143 -0.88 -2.11 22.76
N ILE A 144 -0.85 -1.31 21.68
CA ILE A 144 -0.10 -0.05 21.62
C ILE A 144 -0.75 0.99 22.53
N ILE A 145 -2.08 1.16 22.43
CA ILE A 145 -2.81 2.16 23.22
C ILE A 145 -2.68 1.86 24.71
N ARG A 146 -2.89 0.61 25.13
CA ARG A 146 -2.77 0.19 26.53
C ARG A 146 -1.40 0.49 27.13
N GLU A 147 -0.34 0.25 26.35
CA GLU A 147 1.02 0.47 26.81
C GLU A 147 1.38 1.96 26.93
N VAL A 148 0.79 2.82 26.11
CA VAL A 148 1.11 4.26 26.08
C VAL A 148 0.17 5.07 26.97
N LYS A 149 -1.14 4.81 26.90
CA LYS A 149 -2.22 5.48 27.65
C LYS A 149 -3.37 4.49 27.93
N PRO A 150 -3.26 3.66 28.98
CA PRO A 150 -4.29 2.69 29.31
C PRO A 150 -5.66 3.33 29.56
N GLU A 151 -5.70 4.55 30.09
CA GLU A 151 -6.92 5.30 30.36
C GLU A 151 -7.70 5.73 29.11
N GLU A 152 -7.04 5.80 27.94
CA GLU A 152 -7.68 6.14 26.67
C GLU A 152 -8.05 4.90 25.83
N GLU A 153 -7.72 3.67 26.28
CA GLU A 153 -7.94 2.44 25.50
C GLU A 153 -9.38 2.29 25.05
N GLU A 154 -10.33 2.27 26.00
CA GLU A 154 -11.74 2.00 25.69
C GLU A 154 -12.33 3.08 24.77
N LYS A 155 -12.01 4.35 25.07
CA LYS A 155 -12.47 5.50 24.28
C LYS A 155 -11.94 5.46 22.86
N MET A 156 -10.64 5.22 22.67
CA MET A 156 -10.03 5.16 21.34
C MET A 156 -10.51 3.94 20.56
N MET A 157 -10.60 2.77 21.18
CA MET A 157 -11.10 1.56 20.51
C MET A 157 -12.55 1.72 20.07
N SER A 158 -13.39 2.34 20.90
CA SER A 158 -14.77 2.67 20.55
C SER A 158 -14.84 3.69 19.40
N GLN A 159 -14.04 4.75 19.49
CA GLN A 159 -13.99 5.81 18.46
C GLN A 159 -13.62 5.26 17.07
N PHE A 160 -12.69 4.30 17.01
CA PHE A 160 -12.19 3.77 15.73
C PHE A 160 -12.82 2.45 15.30
N ALA A 161 -13.75 1.87 16.06
CA ALA A 161 -14.32 0.55 15.77
C ALA A 161 -14.92 0.46 14.35
N GLN A 162 -15.66 1.50 13.93
CA GLN A 162 -16.25 1.55 12.59
C GLN A 162 -15.19 1.66 11.49
N ASP A 163 -14.16 2.48 11.70
CA ASP A 163 -13.09 2.69 10.72
C ASP A 163 -12.26 1.42 10.52
N ILE A 164 -11.89 0.75 11.62
CA ILE A 164 -11.18 -0.53 11.60
C ILE A 164 -12.00 -1.57 10.81
N ARG A 165 -13.29 -1.71 11.13
CA ARG A 165 -14.17 -2.68 10.46
C ARG A 165 -14.35 -2.36 8.98
N ARG A 166 -14.57 -1.09 8.65
CA ARG A 166 -14.77 -0.63 7.27
C ARG A 166 -13.52 -0.85 6.43
N LYS A 167 -12.34 -0.53 6.98
CA LYS A 167 -11.06 -0.72 6.30
C LYS A 167 -10.78 -2.21 6.03
N ALA A 168 -10.94 -3.05 7.04
CA ALA A 168 -10.77 -4.49 6.92
C ALA A 168 -11.69 -5.10 5.86
N LEU A 169 -12.98 -4.73 5.87
CA LEU A 169 -13.94 -5.19 4.87
C LEU A 169 -13.55 -4.72 3.45
N HIS A 170 -13.14 -3.46 3.32
CA HIS A 170 -12.78 -2.88 2.03
C HIS A 170 -11.56 -3.58 1.41
N GLU A 171 -10.50 -3.79 2.19
CA GLU A 171 -9.32 -4.51 1.72
C GLU A 171 -9.61 -5.98 1.43
N GLY A 172 -10.40 -6.66 2.27
CA GLY A 172 -10.83 -8.04 2.01
C GLY A 172 -11.64 -8.18 0.71
N MET A 173 -12.56 -7.25 0.44
CA MET A 173 -13.32 -7.23 -0.81
C MET A 173 -12.44 -6.93 -2.03
N GLN A 174 -11.44 -6.04 -1.89
CA GLN A 174 -10.50 -5.78 -2.98
C GLN A 174 -9.63 -7.01 -3.29
N GLN A 175 -9.11 -7.65 -2.24
CA GLN A 175 -8.30 -8.86 -2.37
C GLN A 175 -9.11 -9.99 -3.03
N GLY A 176 -10.32 -10.27 -2.53
CA GLY A 176 -11.18 -11.31 -3.10
C GLY A 176 -11.58 -11.04 -4.55
N ARG A 177 -11.81 -9.78 -4.94
CA ARG A 177 -12.03 -9.43 -6.35
C ARG A 177 -10.80 -9.67 -7.21
N ARG A 178 -9.61 -9.36 -6.71
CA ARG A 178 -8.35 -9.56 -7.45
C ARG A 178 -8.04 -11.05 -7.63
N GLU A 179 -8.18 -11.83 -6.57
CA GLU A 179 -8.03 -13.29 -6.61
C GLU A 179 -9.04 -13.91 -7.56
N GLY A 180 -10.31 -13.54 -7.46
CA GLY A 180 -11.36 -14.05 -8.37
C GLY A 180 -11.16 -13.65 -9.83
N LEU A 181 -10.58 -12.47 -10.10
CA LEU A 181 -10.22 -12.05 -11.46
C LEU A 181 -9.08 -12.91 -12.02
N LEU A 182 -8.01 -13.10 -11.25
CA LEU A 182 -6.86 -13.91 -11.64
C LEU A 182 -7.25 -15.39 -11.86
N GLU A 183 -8.04 -15.94 -10.95
CA GLU A 183 -8.55 -17.31 -11.07
C GLU A 183 -9.51 -17.45 -12.26
N GLY A 184 -10.35 -16.44 -12.50
CA GLY A 184 -11.26 -16.39 -13.65
C GLY A 184 -10.52 -16.29 -14.99
N GLU A 185 -9.46 -15.49 -15.06
CA GLU A 185 -8.59 -15.35 -16.22
C GLU A 185 -7.87 -16.66 -16.54
N ALA A 186 -7.18 -17.26 -15.54
CA ALA A 186 -6.50 -18.54 -15.70
C ALA A 186 -7.46 -19.67 -16.11
N ARG A 187 -8.66 -19.74 -15.51
CA ARG A 187 -9.69 -20.71 -15.92
C ARG A 187 -10.22 -20.43 -17.33
N GLY A 188 -10.31 -19.17 -17.72
CA GLY A 188 -10.76 -18.76 -19.05
C GLY A 188 -9.76 -19.17 -20.14
N GLU A 189 -8.48 -18.94 -19.88
CA GLU A 189 -7.36 -19.32 -20.74
C GLU A 189 -7.29 -20.83 -20.92
N ALA A 190 -7.25 -21.60 -19.83
CA ALA A 190 -7.24 -23.06 -19.88
C ALA A 190 -8.45 -23.65 -20.63
N LYS A 191 -9.65 -23.09 -20.45
CA LYS A 191 -10.84 -23.49 -21.22
C LYS A 191 -10.69 -23.16 -22.72
N GLY A 192 -10.05 -22.04 -23.04
CA GLY A 192 -9.75 -21.64 -24.42
C GLY A 192 -8.78 -22.61 -25.09
N GLU A 193 -7.69 -22.95 -24.40
CA GLU A 193 -6.68 -23.91 -24.87
C GLU A 193 -7.23 -25.32 -25.02
N ALA A 194 -7.99 -25.81 -24.03
CA ALA A 194 -8.68 -27.09 -24.11
C ALA A 194 -9.61 -27.13 -25.35
N LYS A 195 -10.37 -26.06 -25.59
CA LYS A 195 -11.22 -25.94 -26.79
C LYS A 195 -10.41 -25.91 -28.08
N LEU A 196 -9.20 -25.36 -28.07
CA LEU A 196 -8.31 -25.35 -29.22
C LEU A 196 -7.73 -26.74 -29.48
N LEU A 197 -7.24 -27.44 -28.45
CA LEU A 197 -6.78 -28.83 -28.53
C LEU A 197 -7.85 -29.75 -29.12
N LEU A 198 -9.09 -29.65 -28.62
CA LEU A 198 -10.23 -30.41 -29.14
C LEU A 198 -10.56 -30.10 -30.61
N ARG A 199 -10.13 -28.95 -31.15
CA ARG A 199 -10.28 -28.62 -32.58
C ARG A 199 -9.12 -29.11 -33.44
N ILE A 200 -7.89 -29.13 -32.89
CA ILE A 200 -6.68 -29.48 -33.63
C ILE A 200 -6.44 -30.99 -33.64
N LEU A 201 -6.56 -31.65 -32.48
CA LEU A 201 -6.27 -33.07 -32.32
C LEU A 201 -7.06 -33.96 -33.30
N PRO A 202 -8.38 -33.76 -33.53
CA PRO A 202 -9.10 -34.58 -34.49
C PRO A 202 -8.65 -34.40 -35.95
N ARG A 203 -8.08 -33.23 -36.27
CA ARG A 203 -7.57 -32.92 -37.63
C ARG A 203 -6.24 -33.61 -37.90
N ARG A 204 -5.42 -33.83 -36.86
CA ARG A 204 -4.12 -34.48 -36.98
C ARG A 204 -4.20 -36.00 -36.80
N PHE A 205 -4.97 -36.47 -35.83
CA PHE A 205 -4.93 -37.86 -35.37
C PHE A 205 -6.24 -38.63 -35.61
N GLY A 206 -7.26 -37.98 -36.18
CA GLY A 206 -8.58 -38.58 -36.39
C GLY A 206 -9.51 -38.46 -35.16
N PRO A 207 -10.73 -39.02 -35.23
CA PRO A 207 -11.75 -38.83 -34.19
C PRO A 207 -11.25 -39.15 -32.78
N LEU A 208 -11.51 -38.25 -31.83
CA LEU A 208 -11.18 -38.47 -30.42
C LEU A 208 -12.24 -39.31 -29.72
N SER A 209 -11.81 -40.16 -28.79
CA SER A 209 -12.72 -40.85 -27.89
C SER A 209 -13.34 -39.89 -26.86
N HIS A 210 -14.46 -40.28 -26.27
CA HIS A 210 -15.06 -39.55 -25.15
C HIS A 210 -14.09 -39.44 -23.96
N GLU A 211 -13.34 -40.49 -23.68
CA GLU A 211 -12.34 -40.51 -22.60
C GLU A 211 -11.27 -39.44 -22.76
N ILE A 212 -10.74 -39.24 -23.98
CA ILE A 212 -9.76 -38.19 -24.25
C ILE A 212 -10.40 -36.80 -24.14
N THR A 213 -11.64 -36.66 -24.59
CA THR A 213 -12.37 -35.39 -24.51
C THR A 213 -12.61 -34.97 -23.06
N ASP A 214 -13.03 -35.91 -22.22
CA ASP A 214 -13.25 -35.69 -20.79
C ASP A 214 -11.93 -35.42 -20.06
N ARG A 215 -10.85 -36.13 -20.43
CA ARG A 215 -9.49 -35.88 -19.92
C ARG A 215 -9.03 -34.45 -20.22
N ILE A 216 -9.31 -33.92 -21.42
CA ILE A 216 -8.97 -32.54 -21.79
C ILE A 216 -9.79 -31.52 -20.99
N HIS A 217 -11.08 -31.78 -20.78
CA HIS A 217 -11.94 -30.87 -20.00
C HIS A 217 -11.63 -30.84 -18.50
N GLY A 218 -11.16 -31.97 -17.94
CA GLY A 218 -10.84 -32.11 -16.52
C GLY A 218 -9.40 -31.77 -16.14
N ALA A 219 -8.53 -31.49 -17.10
CA ALA A 219 -7.12 -31.19 -16.86
C ALA A 219 -6.94 -29.80 -16.24
N ASP A 220 -5.90 -29.66 -15.40
CA ASP A 220 -5.48 -28.35 -14.90
C ASP A 220 -4.76 -27.54 -15.98
N PRO A 221 -4.66 -26.20 -15.82
CA PRO A 221 -4.09 -25.32 -16.84
C PRO A 221 -2.68 -25.71 -17.32
N ASN A 222 -1.78 -26.08 -16.40
CA ASN A 222 -0.38 -26.40 -16.77
C ASN A 222 -0.30 -27.67 -17.61
N THR A 223 -1.18 -28.63 -17.34
CA THR A 223 -1.30 -29.86 -18.11
C THR A 223 -1.82 -29.59 -19.53
N ILE A 224 -2.80 -28.68 -19.66
CA ILE A 224 -3.35 -28.27 -20.97
C ILE A 224 -2.29 -27.55 -21.81
N GLU A 225 -1.54 -26.60 -21.23
CA GLU A 225 -0.43 -25.91 -21.90
C GLU A 225 0.63 -26.91 -22.39
N SER A 226 1.02 -27.85 -21.54
CA SER A 226 2.00 -28.89 -21.89
C SER A 226 1.54 -29.75 -23.08
N TRP A 227 0.25 -30.05 -23.18
CA TRP A 227 -0.31 -30.77 -24.32
C TRP A 227 -0.39 -29.89 -25.58
N ALA A 228 -0.68 -28.60 -25.43
CA ALA A 228 -0.70 -27.62 -26.52
C ALA A 228 0.67 -27.49 -27.19
N ASP A 229 1.74 -27.43 -26.41
CA ASP A 229 3.12 -27.39 -26.92
C ASP A 229 3.49 -28.69 -27.66
N ARG A 230 3.16 -29.84 -27.09
CA ARG A 230 3.49 -31.15 -27.68
C ARG A 230 2.71 -31.46 -28.96
N VAL A 231 1.53 -30.88 -29.14
CA VAL A 231 0.67 -31.14 -30.31
C VAL A 231 1.37 -30.88 -31.64
N LEU A 232 2.33 -29.95 -31.66
CA LEU A 232 3.05 -29.56 -32.87
C LEU A 232 3.99 -30.67 -33.38
N ASP A 233 4.67 -31.36 -32.46
CA ASP A 233 5.73 -32.32 -32.78
C ASP A 233 5.35 -33.78 -32.54
N ALA A 234 4.30 -34.03 -31.74
CA ALA A 234 3.81 -35.37 -31.42
C ALA A 234 3.42 -36.16 -32.68
N LYS A 235 3.77 -37.45 -32.70
CA LYS A 235 3.45 -38.38 -33.80
C LYS A 235 2.17 -39.16 -33.54
N SER A 236 1.72 -39.20 -32.29
CA SER A 236 0.51 -39.89 -31.84
C SER A 236 -0.17 -39.14 -30.70
N LEU A 237 -1.42 -39.52 -30.37
CA LEU A 237 -2.13 -39.00 -29.20
C LEU A 237 -1.40 -39.36 -27.90
N ASP A 238 -0.81 -40.55 -27.82
CA ASP A 238 -0.04 -40.98 -26.64
C ASP A 238 1.16 -40.07 -26.39
N ASP A 239 1.85 -39.62 -27.44
CA ASP A 239 2.98 -38.67 -27.33
C ASP A 239 2.53 -37.28 -26.83
N VAL A 240 1.31 -36.85 -27.16
CA VAL A 240 0.75 -35.59 -26.65
C VAL A 240 0.51 -35.72 -25.14
N PHE A 241 -0.11 -36.82 -24.75
CA PHE A 241 -0.59 -37.04 -23.40
C PHE A 241 0.42 -37.72 -22.46
N SER A 242 1.65 -37.97 -22.91
CA SER A 242 2.71 -38.57 -22.11
C SER A 242 3.29 -37.57 -21.11
N GLY A 243 2.98 -37.72 -19.83
CA GLY A 243 3.43 -36.83 -18.76
C GLY A 243 2.47 -36.84 -17.59
#